data_AF-A0A1X7T3P6-F1
#
_entry.id   AF-A0A1X7T3P6-F1
#
_cell.length_a   1.000
_cell.length_b   1.000
_cell.length_c   1.000
_cell.angle_alpha   90.00
_cell.angle_beta   90.00
_cell.angle_gamma   90.00
#
_symmetry.space_group_name_H-M   'P 1'
#
loop_
_entity.id
_entity.type
_entity.pdbx_description
1 polymer ?
#
loop_
_entity_poly.entity_id
_entity_poly.type
_entity_poly.pdbx_seq_one_letter_code
_entity_poly.pdbx_strand_id
1 'polypeptide(L)'
;GHNKWKTKISDFGSAKFARAAVTEAPGAAVYSAPESIATLHRRTRKQTTKMDSYSYGVLLCEMITCHFPNAEKFETVKVSSPQLYELIVLCINEEPDKRPTMSEIILKLDRCIANK
;
A
#
# COMPACT_ATOMS: atom_id res chain seq x y z
N GLY A 1 -22.41 -12.13 -3.93
CA GLY A 1 -23.82 -12.18 -4.35
C GLY A 1 -23.96 -11.43 -5.66
N HIS A 2 -25.00 -11.76 -6.41
CA HIS A 2 -25.46 -10.94 -7.53
C HIS A 2 -25.73 -9.54 -6.94
N ASN A 3 -25.07 -8.48 -7.43
CA ASN A 3 -25.05 -7.09 -6.90
C ASN A 3 -23.95 -6.70 -5.90
N LYS A 4 -22.78 -7.35 -5.90
CA LYS A 4 -21.57 -6.78 -5.28
C LYS A 4 -20.45 -6.70 -6.31
N TRP A 5 -19.81 -5.54 -6.43
CA TRP A 5 -18.56 -5.39 -7.19
C TRP A 5 -17.53 -6.36 -6.62
N LYS A 6 -16.95 -7.19 -7.49
CA LYS A 6 -15.89 -8.14 -7.12
C LYS A 6 -14.59 -7.67 -7.74
N THR A 7 -13.73 -7.09 -6.93
CA THR A 7 -12.36 -6.80 -7.34
C THR A 7 -11.59 -8.12 -7.49
N LYS A 8 -10.88 -8.28 -8.61
CA LYS A 8 -9.99 -9.41 -8.86
C LYS A 8 -8.55 -8.91 -8.82
N ILE A 9 -7.68 -9.68 -8.17
CA ILE A 9 -6.23 -9.46 -8.20
C ILE A 9 -5.64 -10.50 -9.14
N SER A 10 -4.77 -10.07 -10.04
CA SER A 10 -4.02 -10.91 -10.98
C SER A 10 -2.54 -10.60 -10.88
N ASP A 11 -1.71 -11.29 -11.65
CA ASP A 11 -0.25 -11.14 -11.64
C ASP A 11 0.45 -11.60 -10.34
N PHE A 12 0.20 -12.86 -9.96
CA PHE A 12 0.94 -13.53 -8.89
C PHE A 12 2.28 -14.12 -9.35
N GLY A 13 2.70 -13.85 -10.60
CA GLY A 13 3.86 -14.46 -11.23
C GLY A 13 5.15 -14.17 -10.45
N SER A 14 5.26 -12.96 -9.90
CA SER A 14 6.38 -12.50 -9.08
C SER A 14 6.30 -12.91 -7.60
N ALA A 15 5.13 -13.34 -7.09
CA ALA A 15 4.92 -13.57 -5.65
C ALA A 15 5.78 -14.72 -5.09
N LYS A 16 6.00 -15.79 -5.89
CA LYS A 16 6.92 -16.88 -5.52
C LYS A 16 8.39 -16.48 -5.69
N PHE A 17 8.68 -15.69 -6.70
CA PHE A 17 10.03 -15.18 -6.94
C PHE A 17 10.42 -14.12 -5.92
N ALA A 18 9.51 -13.39 -5.28
CA ALA A 18 9.85 -12.42 -4.22
C ALA A 18 10.65 -13.02 -3.04
N ARG A 19 10.59 -14.34 -2.82
CA ARG A 19 11.41 -15.08 -1.83
C ARG A 19 12.83 -15.42 -2.32
N ALA A 20 13.06 -15.47 -3.64
CA ALA A 20 14.31 -15.92 -4.26
C ALA A 20 14.95 -14.89 -5.21
N ALA A 21 14.21 -13.85 -5.59
CA ALA A 21 14.58 -12.86 -6.58
C ALA A 21 15.21 -11.67 -5.86
N VAL A 22 16.54 -11.64 -5.92
CA VAL A 22 17.31 -10.41 -5.89
C VAL A 22 17.19 -9.81 -7.29
N THR A 23 16.05 -9.22 -7.59
CA THR A 23 15.86 -8.46 -8.82
C THR A 23 15.78 -6.99 -8.45
N GLU A 24 16.55 -6.17 -9.17
CA GLU A 24 16.39 -4.72 -9.13
C GLU A 24 14.97 -4.38 -9.58
N ALA A 25 14.13 -4.00 -8.61
CA ALA A 25 12.81 -3.42 -8.79
C ALA A 25 11.93 -4.01 -9.93
N PRO A 26 11.48 -5.28 -9.88
CA PRO A 26 10.34 -5.70 -10.70
C PRO A 26 9.08 -5.04 -10.14
N GLY A 27 8.40 -4.24 -10.96
CA GLY A 27 7.11 -3.61 -10.61
C GLY A 27 7.13 -2.09 -10.77
N ALA A 28 6.02 -1.45 -10.38
CA ALA A 28 5.90 0.00 -10.40
C ALA A 28 6.57 0.59 -9.14
N ALA A 29 7.82 1.07 -9.28
CA ALA A 29 8.68 1.51 -8.18
C ALA A 29 8.04 2.52 -7.20
N VAL A 30 7.11 3.34 -7.69
CA VAL A 30 6.38 4.32 -6.88
C VAL A 30 5.49 3.71 -5.79
N TYR A 31 5.03 2.46 -5.96
CA TYR A 31 4.20 1.77 -4.97
C TYR A 31 5.04 0.86 -4.06
N SER A 32 6.35 0.79 -4.28
CA SER A 32 7.23 -0.12 -3.59
C SER A 32 7.62 0.43 -2.22
N ALA A 33 7.48 -0.41 -1.18
CA ALA A 33 7.90 -0.05 0.17
C ALA A 33 9.41 0.24 0.23
N PRO A 34 9.91 1.15 1.10
CA PRO A 34 11.33 1.52 1.14
C PRO A 34 12.28 0.34 1.40
N GLU A 35 11.85 -0.64 2.20
CA GLU A 35 12.61 -1.86 2.47
C GLU A 35 12.73 -2.78 1.25
N SER A 36 11.92 -2.59 0.21
CA SER A 36 12.00 -3.28 -1.09
C SER A 36 13.19 -2.80 -1.95
N ILE A 37 13.89 -1.73 -1.53
CA ILE A 37 15.15 -1.27 -2.13
C ILE A 37 16.33 -1.57 -1.20
N ALA A 38 16.18 -1.34 0.11
CA ALA A 38 17.26 -1.49 1.10
C ALA A 38 17.92 -2.88 1.12
N THR A 39 17.16 -3.89 0.76
CA THR A 39 17.64 -5.26 0.80
C THR A 39 18.31 -5.73 -0.50
N LEU A 40 18.33 -4.89 -1.54
CA LEU A 40 19.26 -5.08 -2.64
C LEU A 40 20.73 -4.95 -2.15
N HIS A 41 20.95 -4.19 -1.08
CA HIS A 41 22.29 -3.83 -0.57
C HIS A 41 22.74 -4.63 0.66
N ARG A 42 21.83 -5.27 1.42
CA ARG A 42 22.16 -6.12 2.58
C ARG A 42 21.44 -7.46 2.47
N ARG A 43 22.22 -8.55 2.49
CA ARG A 43 21.85 -9.98 2.30
C ARG A 43 20.80 -10.56 3.27
N THR A 44 20.04 -9.75 4.01
CA THR A 44 19.08 -10.25 5.00
C THR A 44 17.74 -9.51 4.86
N ARG A 45 16.88 -9.97 3.93
CA ARG A 45 15.53 -9.42 3.69
C ARG A 45 14.49 -10.21 4.45
N LYS A 46 13.83 -9.58 5.42
CA LYS A 46 12.55 -10.04 5.95
C LYS A 46 11.47 -9.48 5.03
N GLN A 47 11.17 -10.16 3.92
CA GLN A 47 9.99 -9.83 3.13
C GLN A 47 8.77 -10.02 4.04
N THR A 48 8.02 -8.95 4.30
CA THR A 48 6.84 -8.99 5.18
C THR A 48 5.57 -8.65 4.41
N THR A 49 4.43 -9.12 4.91
CA THR A 49 3.11 -8.72 4.40
C THR A 49 2.81 -7.22 4.61
N LYS A 50 3.66 -6.48 5.35
CA LYS A 50 3.53 -5.04 5.58
C LYS A 50 3.98 -4.21 4.36
N MET A 51 4.68 -4.81 3.41
CA MET A 51 4.96 -4.16 2.12
C MET A 51 3.67 -3.96 1.32
N ASP A 52 2.78 -4.96 1.31
CA ASP A 52 1.48 -4.86 0.63
C ASP A 52 0.63 -3.73 1.24
N SER A 53 0.74 -3.51 2.55
CA SER A 53 0.09 -2.41 3.25
C SER A 53 0.61 -1.04 2.81
N TYR A 54 1.92 -0.91 2.58
CA TYR A 54 2.50 0.32 2.00
C TYR A 54 1.98 0.58 0.60
N SER A 55 2.09 -0.42 -0.29
CA SER A 55 1.62 -0.31 -1.67
C SER A 55 0.13 0.05 -1.74
N TYR A 56 -0.68 -0.53 -0.85
CA TYR A 56 -2.09 -0.19 -0.73
C TYR A 56 -2.32 1.27 -0.32
N GLY A 57 -1.53 1.82 0.61
CA GLY A 57 -1.63 3.22 1.03
C GLY A 57 -1.36 4.20 -0.12
N VAL A 58 -0.33 3.93 -0.92
CA VAL A 58 -0.01 4.72 -2.13
C VAL A 58 -1.13 4.61 -3.16
N LEU A 59 -1.63 3.39 -3.43
CA LEU A 59 -2.74 3.16 -4.35
C LEU A 59 -4.03 3.85 -3.89
N LEU A 60 -4.31 3.87 -2.59
CA LEU A 60 -5.49 4.54 -2.03
C LEU A 60 -5.43 6.06 -2.26
N CYS A 61 -4.25 6.67 -2.14
CA CYS A 61 -4.03 8.08 -2.49
C CYS A 61 -4.35 8.35 -3.97
N GLU A 62 -3.84 7.51 -4.86
CA GLU A 62 -4.13 7.59 -6.30
C GLU A 62 -5.62 7.44 -6.59
N MET A 63 -6.30 6.47 -5.98
CA MET A 63 -7.74 6.26 -6.20
C MET A 63 -8.59 7.45 -5.73
N ILE A 64 -8.19 8.12 -4.65
CA ILE A 64 -8.92 9.30 -4.13
C ILE A 64 -8.68 10.53 -5.02
N THR A 65 -7.45 10.71 -5.49
CA THR A 65 -7.08 11.88 -6.28
C THR A 65 -7.29 11.70 -7.79
N CYS A 66 -7.50 10.46 -8.25
CA CYS A 66 -7.52 10.08 -9.66
C CYS A 66 -6.27 10.51 -10.44
N HIS A 67 -5.13 10.63 -9.75
CA HIS A 67 -3.87 11.07 -10.31
C HIS A 67 -2.72 10.21 -9.82
N PHE A 68 -1.68 10.10 -10.66
CA PHE A 68 -0.46 9.42 -10.29
C PHE A 68 0.09 9.98 -8.97
N PRO A 69 0.44 9.13 -8.00
CA PRO A 69 0.73 9.57 -6.64
C PRO A 69 2.04 10.36 -6.60
N ASN A 70 1.99 11.53 -5.96
CA ASN A 70 3.14 12.38 -5.67
C ASN A 70 2.90 13.15 -4.37
N ALA A 71 3.92 13.85 -3.86
CA ALA A 71 3.83 14.56 -2.58
C ALA A 71 2.66 15.56 -2.51
N GLU A 72 2.37 16.28 -3.59
CA GLU A 72 1.27 17.25 -3.68
C GLU A 72 -0.11 16.56 -3.58
N LYS A 73 -0.24 15.38 -4.20
CA LYS A 73 -1.50 14.61 -4.16
C LYS A 73 -1.81 14.08 -2.77
N PHE A 74 -0.81 13.73 -1.95
CA PHE A 74 -1.04 13.35 -0.55
C PHE A 74 -1.66 14.49 0.27
N GLU A 75 -1.21 15.74 0.08
CA GLU A 75 -1.82 16.91 0.72
C GLU A 75 -3.25 17.17 0.21
N THR A 76 -3.54 16.86 -1.05
CA THR A 76 -4.90 16.97 -1.60
C THR A 76 -5.87 16.02 -0.88
N VAL A 77 -5.43 14.80 -0.55
CA VAL A 77 -6.27 13.83 0.19
C VAL A 77 -6.57 14.32 1.60
N LYS A 78 -5.61 14.99 2.25
CA LYS A 78 -5.79 15.55 3.60
C LYS A 78 -6.97 16.51 3.69
N VAL A 79 -7.16 17.35 2.67
CA VAL A 79 -8.27 18.31 2.62
C VAL A 79 -9.58 17.61 2.26
N SER A 80 -9.57 16.73 1.26
CA SER A 80 -10.78 16.11 0.72
C SER A 80 -11.35 14.98 1.59
N SER A 81 -10.49 14.24 2.30
CA SER A 81 -10.91 13.14 3.19
C SER A 81 -9.89 12.92 4.33
N PRO A 82 -9.99 13.71 5.41
CA PRO A 82 -9.07 13.63 6.54
C PRO A 82 -8.96 12.23 7.16
N GLN A 83 -10.07 11.50 7.26
CA GLN A 83 -10.10 10.16 7.85
C GLN A 83 -9.33 9.13 7.00
N LEU A 84 -9.44 9.23 5.67
CA LEU A 84 -8.69 8.37 4.77
C LEU A 84 -7.22 8.79 4.70
N TYR A 85 -6.92 10.09 4.81
CA TYR A 85 -5.54 10.59 4.90
C TYR A 85 -4.79 9.99 6.09
N GLU A 86 -5.39 9.96 7.29
CA GLU A 86 -4.78 9.33 8.46
C GLU A 86 -4.45 7.85 8.23
N LEU A 87 -5.37 7.12 7.60
CA LEU A 87 -5.14 5.72 7.23
C LEU A 87 -3.97 5.59 6.23
N ILE A 88 -3.93 6.45 5.21
CA ILE A 88 -2.85 6.45 4.21
C ILE A 88 -1.50 6.68 4.88
N VAL A 89 -1.39 7.69 5.76
CA VAL A 89 -0.15 8.00 6.50
C VAL A 89 0.31 6.82 7.36
N LEU A 90 -0.61 6.09 7.99
CA LEU A 90 -0.27 4.87 8.73
C LEU A 90 0.24 3.76 7.80
N CYS A 91 -0.37 3.59 6.62
CA CYS A 91 0.03 2.59 5.64
C CYS A 91 1.43 2.86 5.05
N ILE A 92 1.75 4.13 4.76
CA ILE A 92 3.03 4.51 4.12
C ILE A 92 4.17 4.79 5.13
N ASN A 93 4.06 4.30 6.36
CA ASN A 93 5.11 4.50 7.36
C ASN A 93 6.44 3.88 6.91
N GLU A 94 7.55 4.59 7.13
CA GLU A 94 8.89 4.07 6.84
C GLU A 94 9.16 2.75 7.57
N GLU A 95 8.74 2.64 8.84
CA GLU A 95 8.92 1.45 9.67
C GLU A 95 7.83 0.40 9.37
N PRO A 96 8.17 -0.81 8.87
CA PRO A 96 7.17 -1.83 8.51
C PRO A 96 6.29 -2.26 9.67
N ASP A 97 6.84 -2.34 10.89
CA ASP A 97 6.11 -2.79 12.09
C ASP A 97 5.07 -1.78 12.56
N LYS A 98 5.21 -0.50 12.19
CA LYS A 98 4.23 0.56 12.50
C LYS A 98 3.06 0.60 11.52
N ARG A 99 3.18 -0.05 10.37
CA ARG A 99 2.09 -0.12 9.38
C ARG A 99 0.97 -1.02 9.91
N PRO A 100 -0.30 -0.75 9.61
CA PRO A 100 -1.38 -1.69 9.90
C PRO A 100 -1.25 -2.96 9.03
N THR A 101 -1.83 -4.06 9.48
CA THR A 101 -2.10 -5.25 8.66
C THR A 101 -3.27 -4.97 7.71
N MET A 102 -3.42 -5.78 6.66
CA MET A 102 -4.58 -5.68 5.75
C MET A 102 -5.92 -5.84 6.50
N SER A 103 -5.98 -6.69 7.52
CA SER A 103 -7.18 -6.83 8.36
C SER A 103 -7.50 -5.55 9.13
N GLU A 104 -6.49 -4.89 9.70
CA GLU A 104 -6.67 -3.61 10.39
C GLU A 104 -7.03 -2.47 9.43
N ILE A 105 -6.49 -2.49 8.20
CA ILE A 105 -6.85 -1.56 7.13
C ILE A 105 -8.34 -1.66 6.82
N ILE A 106 -8.87 -2.88 6.60
CA ILE A 106 -10.30 -3.10 6.34
C ILE A 106 -11.15 -2.54 7.50
N LEU A 107 -10.80 -2.85 8.75
CA LEU A 107 -11.50 -2.34 9.93
C LEU A 107 -11.48 -0.81 10.04
N LYS A 108 -10.41 -0.14 9.57
CA LYS A 108 -10.33 1.32 9.54
C LYS A 108 -11.15 1.91 8.40
N LEU A 109 -11.13 1.29 7.22
CA LEU A 109 -11.93 1.71 6.06
C LEU A 109 -13.43 1.62 6.36
N ASP A 110 -13.88 0.50 6.94
CA ASP A 110 -15.28 0.31 7.31
C ASP A 110 -15.76 1.41 8.26
N ARG A 111 -14.92 1.81 9.23
CA ARG A 111 -15.20 2.94 10.13
C ARG A 111 -15.25 4.28 9.41
N CYS A 112 -14.36 4.51 8.43
CA CYS A 112 -14.36 5.74 7.64
C CYS A 112 -15.62 5.86 6.76
N ILE A 113 -16.11 4.74 6.22
CA ILE A 113 -17.31 4.69 5.38
C ILE A 113 -18.59 4.80 6.22
N ALA A 114 -18.62 4.17 7.41
CA ALA A 114 -19.78 4.23 8.30
C ALA A 114 -20.02 5.60 8.96
N ASN A 115 -18.98 6.46 8.99
CA ASN A 115 -19.05 7.82 9.55
C ASN A 115 -19.29 8.92 8.49
N LYS A 116 -19.64 8.55 7.25
CA LYS A 116 -20.13 9.46 6.21
C LYS A 116 -21.66 9.48 6.18
#